data_AF-H3SD07-F1
#
_entry.id   AF-H3SD07-F1
#
_cell.length_a   1.000
_cell.length_b   1.000
_cell.length_c   1.000
_cell.angle_alpha   90.00
_cell.angle_beta   90.00
_cell.angle_gamma   90.00
#
_symmetry.space_group_name_H-M   'P 1'
#
loop_
_entity.id
_entity.type
_entity.pdbx_description
1 polymer ?
#
loop_
_entity_poly.entity_id
_entity_poly.type
_entity_poly.pdbx_seq_one_letter_code
_entity_poly.pdbx_strand_id
1 'polypeptide(L)' 'MAHELGHAADGDLERLSAAMDMGRSPADIRRIALRIEENAWAYAVSLLPEIEDAFIQAIINESLRAYREPDEARTA' A
#
# COMPACT_ATOMS: atom_id res chain seq x y z
N MET A 1 -3.53 -7.87 -10.84
CA MET A 1 -3.68 -7.14 -12.12
C MET A 1 -4.08 -5.68 -11.89
N ALA A 2 -5.28 -5.34 -11.37
CA ALA A 2 -5.67 -3.94 -11.15
C ALA A 2 -4.76 -3.18 -10.16
N HIS A 3 -4.29 -3.87 -9.12
CA HIS A 3 -3.32 -3.33 -8.15
C HIS A 3 -1.98 -2.94 -8.81
N GLU A 4 -1.39 -3.82 -9.62
CA GLU A 4 -0.16 -3.53 -10.39
C GLU A 4 -0.31 -2.36 -11.37
N LEU A 5 -1.49 -2.23 -11.99
CA LEU A 5 -1.82 -1.06 -12.81
C LEU A 5 -1.87 0.22 -11.96
N GLY A 6 -2.28 0.11 -10.69
CA GLY A 6 -2.22 1.20 -9.72
C GLY A 6 -0.80 1.66 -9.44
N HIS A 7 0.16 0.74 -9.28
CA HIS A 7 1.57 1.12 -9.19
C HIS A 7 2.05 1.83 -10.44
N ALA A 8 1.74 1.29 -11.63
CA ALA A 8 2.17 1.89 -12.89
C ALA A 8 1.56 3.28 -13.13
N ALA A 9 0.36 3.54 -12.61
CA ALA A 9 -0.34 4.82 -12.72
C ALA A 9 0.05 5.83 -11.62
N ASP A 10 0.74 5.41 -10.57
CA ASP A 10 1.09 6.26 -9.44
C ASP A 10 2.23 7.23 -9.81
N GLY A 11 1.87 8.49 -10.06
CA GLY A 11 2.82 9.56 -10.36
C GLY A 11 3.76 9.92 -9.20
N ASP A 12 3.46 9.50 -7.96
CA ASP A 12 4.34 9.66 -6.81
C ASP A 12 5.32 8.51 -6.62
N LEU A 13 5.17 7.39 -7.36
CA LEU A 13 5.91 6.15 -7.10
C LEU A 13 7.42 6.34 -7.15
N GLU A 14 7.93 7.05 -8.16
CA GLU A 14 9.37 7.32 -8.29
C GLU A 14 9.92 8.11 -7.10
N ARG A 15 9.20 9.18 -6.70
CA ARG A 15 9.57 10.03 -5.56
C ARG A 15 9.51 9.26 -4.24
N LEU A 16 8.47 8.46 -4.03
CA LEU A 16 8.29 7.67 -2.82
C LEU A 16 9.35 6.55 -2.73
N SER A 17 9.65 5.89 -3.84
CA SER A 17 10.69 4.85 -3.89
C SER A 17 12.07 5.43 -3.56
N ALA A 18 12.42 6.57 -4.15
CA ALA A 18 13.65 7.28 -3.80
C ALA A 18 13.68 7.70 -2.31
N ALA A 19 12.55 8.14 -1.75
CA ALA A 19 12.45 8.46 -0.33
C ALA A 19 12.61 7.23 0.57
N MET A 20 12.19 6.05 0.10
CA MET A 20 12.36 4.78 0.80
C MET A 20 13.84 4.38 0.87
N ASP A 21 14.57 4.51 -0.22
CA ASP A 21 16.02 4.24 -0.28
C ASP A 21 16.83 5.17 0.64
N MET A 22 16.33 6.39 0.86
CA MET A 22 16.93 7.38 1.78
C MET A 22 16.38 7.29 3.21
N GLY A 23 15.47 6.36 3.48
CA GLY A 23 14.78 6.22 4.77
C GLY A 23 15.74 6.01 5.93
N ARG A 24 15.54 6.76 7.03
CA ARG A 24 16.45 6.76 8.18
C ARG A 24 16.08 5.74 9.25
N SER A 25 14.86 5.22 9.22
CA SER A 25 14.37 4.23 10.18
C SER A 25 13.46 3.19 9.50
N PRO A 26 13.36 1.97 10.06
CA PRO A 26 12.41 0.96 9.59
C PRO A 26 10.96 1.46 9.61
N ALA A 27 10.60 2.30 10.58
CA ALA A 27 9.27 2.91 10.67
C ALA A 27 8.99 3.89 9.52
N ASP A 28 9.98 4.70 9.12
CA ASP A 28 9.85 5.61 7.98
C ASP A 28 9.70 4.84 6.66
N ILE A 29 10.52 3.81 6.46
CA ILE A 29 10.45 2.93 5.29
C ILE A 29 9.06 2.27 5.22
N ARG A 30 8.57 1.72 6.34
CA ARG A 30 7.24 1.09 6.42
C ARG A 30 6.12 2.06 6.09
N ARG A 31 6.19 3.30 6.59
CA ARG A 31 5.19 4.33 6.28
C ARG A 31 5.19 4.71 4.80
N ILE A 32 6.37 4.79 4.18
CA ILE A 32 6.49 5.09 2.75
C ILE A 32 5.95 3.92 1.92
N ALA A 33 6.31 2.69 2.26
CA ALA A 33 5.79 1.49 1.61
C ALA A 33 4.27 1.40 1.73
N LEU A 34 3.70 1.63 2.92
CA LEU A 34 2.24 1.71 3.11
C LEU A 34 1.60 2.73 2.17
N ARG A 35 2.22 3.89 2.01
CA ARG A 35 1.69 4.94 1.13
C ARG A 35 1.68 4.51 -0.34
N ILE A 36 2.73 3.82 -0.80
CA ILE A 36 2.80 3.27 -2.17
C ILE A 36 1.66 2.28 -2.42
N GLU A 37 1.42 1.37 -1.47
CA GLU A 37 0.35 0.38 -1.56
C GLU A 37 -1.04 1.03 -1.53
N GLU A 38 -1.25 2.04 -0.68
CA GLU A 38 -2.51 2.80 -0.61
C GLU A 38 -2.81 3.54 -1.91
N ASN A 39 -1.80 4.17 -2.52
CA ASN A 39 -1.93 4.83 -3.82
C ASN A 39 -2.34 3.82 -4.91
N ALA A 40 -1.70 2.66 -4.95
CA ALA A 40 -2.02 1.61 -5.91
C ALA A 40 -3.44 1.09 -5.74
N TRP A 41 -3.88 0.86 -4.50
CA TRP A 41 -5.25 0.43 -4.21
C TRP A 41 -6.29 1.50 -4.56
N ALA A 42 -6.01 2.78 -4.28
CA ALA A 42 -6.92 3.87 -4.64
C ALA A 42 -7.22 3.89 -6.15
N TYR A 43 -6.20 3.70 -6.98
CA TYR A 43 -6.38 3.57 -8.43
C TYR A 43 -7.10 2.27 -8.80
N ALA A 44 -6.68 1.13 -8.23
CA ALA A 44 -7.26 -0.18 -8.55
C ALA A 44 -8.77 -0.25 -8.27
N VAL A 45 -9.22 0.32 -7.15
CA VAL A 45 -10.65 0.40 -6.77
C VAL A 45 -11.44 1.18 -7.83
N SER A 46 -10.88 2.27 -8.35
CA SER A 46 -11.55 3.08 -9.38
C SER A 46 -11.80 2.31 -10.69
N LEU A 47 -11.04 1.24 -10.95
CA LEU A 47 -11.18 0.39 -12.13
C LEU A 47 -12.19 -0.76 -11.95
N LEU A 48 -12.69 -0.98 -10.73
CA LEU A 48 -13.50 -2.16 -10.37
C LEU A 48 -14.87 -1.77 -9.81
N PRO A 49 -15.68 -0.94 -10.52
CA PRO A 49 -16.95 -0.43 -10.00
C PRO A 49 -18.03 -1.51 -9.81
N GLU A 50 -17.86 -2.70 -10.40
CA GLU A 50 -18.83 -3.79 -10.35
C GLU A 50 -18.55 -4.83 -9.27
N ILE A 51 -17.39 -4.75 -8.61
CA ILE A 51 -17.05 -5.69 -7.55
C ILE A 51 -17.64 -5.19 -6.23
N GLU A 52 -18.16 -6.12 -5.43
CA GLU A 52 -18.69 -5.83 -4.11
C GLU A 52 -17.65 -5.17 -3.19
N ASP A 53 -18.01 -4.01 -2.64
CA ASP A 53 -17.14 -3.20 -1.78
C ASP A 53 -16.57 -4.00 -0.61
N ALA A 54 -17.41 -4.80 0.08
CA ALA A 54 -17.00 -5.59 1.23
C ALA A 54 -15.89 -6.60 0.86
N PHE A 55 -15.98 -7.19 -0.33
CA PHE A 55 -15.00 -8.14 -0.82
C PHE A 55 -13.67 -7.46 -1.13
N ILE A 56 -13.68 -6.34 -1.85
CA ILE A 56 -12.46 -5.58 -2.15
C ILE A 56 -11.81 -5.06 -0.87
N GLN A 57 -12.60 -4.53 0.08
CA GLN A 57 -12.07 -4.02 1.33
C GLN A 57 -11.42 -5.12 2.17
N ALA A 58 -11.93 -6.34 2.15
CA ALA A 58 -11.28 -7.47 2.82
C ALA A 58 -9.89 -7.76 2.22
N ILE A 59 -9.75 -7.73 0.89
CA ILE A 59 -8.46 -7.91 0.21
C ILE A 59 -7.49 -6.78 0.55
N ILE A 60 -7.94 -5.53 0.45
CA ILE A 60 -7.13 -4.35 0.79
C ILE A 60 -6.63 -4.46 2.23
N ASN A 61 -7.52 -4.73 3.18
CA ASN A 61 -7.16 -4.81 4.59
C ASN A 61 -6.14 -5.91 4.88
N GLU A 62 -6.33 -7.11 4.30
CA GLU A 62 -5.37 -8.20 4.47
C GLU A 62 -4.01 -7.85 3.85
N SER A 63 -3.99 -7.30 2.64
CA SER A 63 -2.73 -6.92 1.96
C SER A 63 -1.95 -5.83 2.71
N LEU A 64 -2.65 -4.87 3.34
CA LEU A 64 -2.04 -3.76 4.06
C LEU A 64 -1.69 -4.10 5.51
N ARG A 65 -2.14 -5.26 6.03
CA ARG A 65 -2.01 -5.62 7.45
C ARG A 65 -0.56 -5.57 7.93
N ALA A 66 0.38 -6.13 7.15
CA ALA A 66 1.80 -6.19 7.52
C ALA A 66 2.45 -4.81 7.69
N TYR A 67 1.92 -3.78 7.03
CA TYR A 67 2.40 -2.41 7.14
C TYR A 67 1.77 -1.65 8.32
N ARG A 68 0.53 -1.99 8.66
CA ARG A 68 -0.26 -1.33 9.73
C ARG A 68 0.03 -1.92 11.11
N GLU A 69 0.23 -3.23 11.17
CA GLU A 69 0.45 -4.01 12.39
C GLU A 69 1.80 -4.71 12.31
N PRO A 70 2.90 -3.99 12.52
CA PRO A 70 4.21 -4.60 12.46
C PRO A 70 4.43 -5.59 13.61
N ASP A 71 5.02 -6.74 13.29
CA ASP A 71 5.27 -7.86 14.22
C ASP A 71 6.04 -7.46 15.51
N GLU A 72 6.69 -6.30 15.54
CA GLU A 72 7.32 -5.69 16.74
C GLU A 72 6.32 -5.45 17.90
N ALA A 73 5.02 -5.32 17.61
CA ALA A 73 3.98 -5.15 18.63
C ALA A 73 3.48 -6.47 19.26
N ARG A 74 3.96 -7.63 18.79
CA ARG A 74 3.46 -8.96 19.18
C ARG A 74 4.37 -9.71 20.15
N THR A 75 5.50 -9.13 20.54
CA THR A 75 6.50 -9.69 21.47
C THR A 75 6.79 -8.82 22.70
N ALA A 76 5.94 -7.83 23.00
CA ALA A 76 5.99 -7.02 24.22
C ALA A 76 4.99 -7.49 25.28
#